data_AF-A0A933GPM5-F1
#
_entry.id   AF-A0A933GPM5-F1
#
_cell.length_a   1.000
_cell.length_b   1.000
_cell.length_c   1.000
_cell.angle_alpha   90.00
_cell.angle_beta   90.00
_cell.angle_gamma   90.00
#
_symmetry.space_group_name_H-M   'P 1'
#
loop_
_entity.id
_entity.type
_entity.pdbx_description
1 polymer ?
#
loop_
_entity_poly.entity_id
_entity_poly.type
_entity_poly.pdbx_seq_one_letter_code
_entity_poly.pdbx_strand_id
1 'polypeptide(L)'
;MRRTTAGVAHGMTLMELMIVVIIIAILAAIALPMYQRAIERSHWMQARDMLHTIRAGEITYWSKADQYSANWADIFMDNPNGGPVGYAIAAGAGTGPNATFTATASSGAQSMTMNEAGRLDVSGWPEP
;
A
#
# COMPACT_ATOMS: atom_id res chain seq x y z
N MET A 1 -67.75 0.56 21.03
CA MET A 1 -67.29 1.60 20.08
C MET A 1 -65.77 1.69 20.17
N ARG A 2 -65.02 1.24 19.15
CA ARG A 2 -63.55 1.17 19.19
C ARG A 2 -62.99 2.08 18.09
N ARG A 3 -62.48 3.26 18.47
CA ARG A 3 -61.77 4.16 17.54
C ARG A 3 -60.40 3.56 17.25
N THR A 4 -60.20 3.02 16.05
CA THR A 4 -58.89 2.70 15.49
C THR A 4 -58.24 4.02 15.07
N THR A 5 -57.28 4.50 15.87
CA THR A 5 -56.40 5.62 15.49
C THR A 5 -55.47 5.15 14.37
N ALA A 6 -55.73 5.57 13.13
CA ALA A 6 -54.81 5.40 12.01
C ALA A 6 -53.56 6.26 12.27
N GLY A 7 -52.39 5.63 12.31
CA GLY A 7 -51.12 6.34 12.44
C GLY A 7 -50.88 7.24 11.22
N VAL A 8 -50.56 8.50 11.47
CA VAL A 8 -50.19 9.46 10.42
C VAL A 8 -48.89 9.01 9.77
N ALA A 9 -48.95 8.56 8.51
CA ALA A 9 -47.77 8.30 7.71
C ALA A 9 -47.11 9.66 7.36
N HIS A 10 -45.91 9.90 7.89
CA HIS A 10 -45.12 11.09 7.58
C HIS A 10 -44.31 10.79 6.31
N GLY A 11 -44.63 11.46 5.21
CA GLY A 11 -43.86 11.38 3.96
C GLY A 11 -42.64 12.32 4.00
N MET A 12 -41.49 11.84 3.53
CA MET A 12 -40.28 12.67 3.35
C MET A 12 -40.57 13.78 2.33
N THR A 13 -40.14 15.02 2.61
CA THR A 13 -40.33 16.12 1.66
C THR A 13 -39.24 16.13 0.58
N LEU A 14 -39.57 16.64 -0.61
CA LEU A 14 -38.62 16.76 -1.72
C LEU A 14 -37.45 17.70 -1.37
N MET A 15 -37.74 18.74 -0.57
CA MET A 15 -36.73 19.66 -0.05
C MET A 15 -35.80 19.01 0.98
N GLU A 16 -36.32 18.11 1.81
CA GLU A 16 -35.53 17.35 2.78
C GLU A 16 -34.52 16.43 2.08
N LEU A 17 -34.95 15.75 1.00
CA LEU A 17 -34.04 14.98 0.15
C LEU A 17 -32.98 15.88 -0.50
N MET A 18 -33.34 17.07 -1.00
CA MET A 18 -32.41 18.00 -1.65
C MET A 18 -31.28 18.43 -0.71
N ILE A 19 -31.62 18.80 0.53
CA ILE A 19 -30.63 19.24 1.53
C ILE A 19 -29.71 18.07 1.90
N VAL A 20 -30.26 16.87 2.08
CA VAL A 20 -29.47 15.66 2.40
C VAL A 20 -28.46 15.35 1.29
N VAL A 21 -28.87 15.38 0.03
CA VAL A 21 -27.97 15.10 -1.10
C VAL A 21 -26.86 16.15 -1.21
N ILE A 22 -27.18 17.43 -0.98
CA ILE A 22 -26.17 18.50 -0.97
C ILE A 22 -25.14 18.28 0.14
N ILE A 23 -25.56 17.92 1.35
CA ILE A 23 -24.64 17.65 2.46
C ILE A 23 -23.74 16.45 2.12
N ILE A 24 -24.31 15.36 1.59
CA ILE A 24 -23.53 14.18 1.19
C ILE A 24 -22.52 14.54 0.08
N ALA A 25 -22.88 15.39 -0.88
CA ALA A 25 -21.98 15.81 -1.94
C ALA A 25 -20.76 16.59 -1.39
N ILE A 26 -20.96 17.48 -0.43
CA ILE A 26 -19.88 18.23 0.23
C ILE A 26 -18.96 17.28 1.00
N LEU A 27 -19.53 16.35 1.77
CA LEU A 27 -18.76 15.36 2.53
C LEU A 27 -17.94 14.44 1.59
N ALA A 28 -18.55 13.96 0.51
CA ALA A 28 -17.89 13.10 -0.47
C ALA A 28 -16.70 13.80 -1.15
N ALA A 29 -16.81 15.09 -1.45
CA ALA A 29 -15.73 15.87 -2.08
C ALA A 29 -14.45 15.92 -1.22
N ILE A 30 -14.58 15.89 0.11
CA ILE A 30 -13.44 15.89 1.04
C ILE A 30 -13.01 14.46 1.37
N ALA A 31 -13.98 13.55 1.57
CA ALA A 31 -13.71 12.19 2.00
C ALA A 31 -13.00 11.33 0.94
N LEU A 32 -13.36 11.47 -0.34
CA LEU A 32 -12.76 10.69 -1.42
C LEU A 32 -11.24 10.91 -1.57
N PRO A 33 -10.71 12.14 -1.69
CA PRO A 33 -9.27 12.34 -1.80
C PRO A 33 -8.53 11.91 -0.52
N MET A 34 -9.15 12.08 0.66
CA MET A 34 -8.57 11.59 1.92
C MET A 34 -8.46 10.06 1.95
N TYR A 35 -9.51 9.37 1.52
CA TYR A 35 -9.54 7.91 1.50
C TYR A 35 -8.51 7.32 0.52
N GLN A 36 -8.36 7.92 -0.67
CA GLN A 36 -7.34 7.52 -1.64
C GLN A 36 -5.93 7.63 -1.05
N ARG A 37 -5.60 8.75 -0.39
CA ARG A 37 -4.31 8.94 0.29
C ARG A 37 -4.08 7.93 1.42
N ALA A 38 -5.13 7.53 2.13
CA ALA A 38 -5.03 6.54 3.19
C ALA A 38 -4.69 5.13 2.64
N ILE A 39 -5.32 4.74 1.54
CA ILE A 39 -5.01 3.47 0.85
C ILE A 39 -3.58 3.50 0.30
N GLU A 40 -3.18 4.57 -0.37
CA GLU A 40 -1.81 4.74 -0.87
C GLU A 40 -0.79 4.59 0.26
N ARG A 41 -1.01 5.27 1.40
CA ARG A 41 -0.16 5.14 2.59
C ARG A 41 -0.10 3.71 3.12
N SER A 42 -1.22 2.98 3.08
CA SER A 42 -1.25 1.56 3.47
C SER A 42 -0.40 0.70 2.54
N HIS A 43 -0.52 0.87 1.22
CA HIS A 43 0.30 0.15 0.24
C HIS A 43 1.78 0.46 0.40
N TRP A 44 2.12 1.73 0.69
CA TRP A 44 3.47 2.18 0.99
C TRP A 44 4.09 1.49 2.21
N MET A 45 3.34 1.40 3.31
CA MET A 45 3.81 0.73 4.52
C MET A 45 4.04 -0.76 4.27
N GLN A 46 3.15 -1.41 3.50
CA GLN A 46 3.28 -2.81 3.14
C GLN A 46 4.50 -3.04 2.25
N ALA A 47 4.73 -2.19 1.24
CA ALA A 47 5.92 -2.26 0.40
C ALA A 47 7.22 -2.14 1.23
N ARG A 48 7.23 -1.27 2.24
CA ARG A 48 8.40 -1.11 3.13
C ARG A 48 8.68 -2.38 3.94
N ASP A 49 7.64 -2.99 4.49
CA ASP A 49 7.74 -4.24 5.24
C ASP A 49 8.27 -5.39 4.36
N MET A 50 7.82 -5.43 3.10
CA MET A 50 8.31 -6.39 2.12
C MET A 50 9.79 -6.17 1.79
N LEU A 51 10.26 -4.92 1.63
CA LEU A 51 11.69 -4.65 1.44
C LEU A 51 12.54 -5.11 2.64
N HIS A 52 12.05 -4.95 3.87
CA HIS A 52 12.72 -5.48 5.06
C HIS A 52 12.77 -7.01 5.06
N THR A 53 11.69 -7.67 4.65
CA THR A 53 11.64 -9.13 4.53
C THR A 53 12.64 -9.63 3.49
N ILE A 54 12.70 -8.97 2.33
CA ILE A 54 13.67 -9.28 1.26
C ILE A 54 15.09 -9.13 1.79
N ARG A 55 15.41 -8.01 2.46
CA ARG A 55 16.73 -7.82 3.07
C ARG A 55 17.10 -8.93 4.05
N ALA A 56 16.16 -9.37 4.89
CA ALA A 56 16.41 -10.46 5.83
C ALA A 56 16.68 -11.79 5.11
N GLY A 57 15.93 -12.08 4.03
CA GLY A 57 16.15 -13.23 3.16
C GLY A 57 17.54 -13.19 2.49
N GLU A 58 17.91 -12.04 1.93
CA GLU A 58 19.23 -11.83 1.30
C GLU A 58 20.39 -12.02 2.28
N ILE A 59 20.31 -11.46 3.49
CA ILE A 59 21.35 -11.65 4.52
C ILE A 59 21.46 -13.14 4.91
N THR A 60 20.33 -13.82 4.99
CA THR A 60 20.30 -15.27 5.29
C THR A 60 20.92 -16.07 4.14
N TYR A 61 20.65 -15.72 2.89
CA TYR A 61 21.21 -16.38 1.72
C TYR A 61 22.71 -16.11 1.58
N TRP A 62 23.15 -14.87 1.84
CA TRP A 62 24.56 -14.50 1.88
C TRP A 62 25.37 -15.40 2.83
N SER A 63 24.84 -15.67 4.03
CA SER A 63 25.50 -16.54 5.01
C SER A 63 25.72 -17.99 4.51
N LYS A 64 25.03 -18.40 3.45
CA LYS A 64 25.10 -19.75 2.87
C LYS A 64 25.91 -19.79 1.58
N ALA A 65 25.79 -18.78 0.73
CA ALA A 65 26.28 -18.80 -0.65
C ALA A 65 27.35 -17.73 -0.94
N ASP A 66 27.65 -16.84 0.00
CA ASP A 66 28.59 -15.71 -0.14
C ASP A 66 28.31 -14.83 -1.37
N GLN A 67 27.03 -14.77 -1.75
CA GLN A 67 26.48 -13.98 -2.86
C GLN A 67 25.03 -13.62 -2.57
N TYR A 68 24.54 -12.53 -3.15
CA TYR A 68 23.13 -12.16 -3.15
C TYR A 68 22.41 -12.83 -4.34
N SER A 69 21.09 -12.99 -4.28
CA SER A 69 20.32 -13.61 -5.37
C SER A 69 19.24 -12.68 -5.91
N ALA A 70 18.97 -12.74 -7.21
CA ALA A 70 17.81 -12.07 -7.79
C ALA A 70 16.55 -12.98 -7.78
N ASN A 71 16.68 -14.24 -7.37
CA ASN A 71 15.58 -15.21 -7.35
C ASN A 71 14.87 -15.19 -6.00
N TRP A 72 13.55 -14.98 -6.02
CA TRP A 72 12.71 -14.99 -4.82
C TRP A 72 12.81 -16.28 -4.00
N ALA A 73 12.91 -17.42 -4.67
CA ALA A 73 13.01 -18.73 -4.02
C ALA A 73 14.29 -18.90 -3.18
N ASP A 74 15.41 -18.31 -3.63
CA ASP A 74 16.69 -18.40 -2.93
C ASP A 74 16.66 -17.62 -1.60
N ILE A 75 15.85 -16.57 -1.55
CA ILE A 75 15.63 -15.75 -0.36
C ILE A 75 14.38 -16.13 0.44
N PHE A 76 13.86 -17.34 0.21
CA PHE A 76 12.72 -17.91 0.95
C PHE A 76 11.42 -17.11 0.79
N MET A 77 11.20 -16.50 -0.37
CA MET A 77 10.00 -15.72 -0.67
C MET A 77 9.32 -16.20 -1.95
N ASP A 78 7.99 -16.12 -1.98
CA ASP A 78 7.25 -16.15 -3.23
C ASP A 78 7.38 -14.80 -3.95
N ASN A 79 7.22 -14.80 -5.28
CA ASN A 79 7.28 -13.58 -6.07
C ASN A 79 6.22 -12.56 -5.55
N PRO A 80 6.66 -11.41 -5.01
CA PRO A 80 5.74 -10.42 -4.45
C PRO A 80 4.95 -9.68 -5.55
N ASN A 81 5.40 -9.76 -6.80
CA ASN A 81 4.75 -9.11 -7.94
C ASN A 81 3.50 -9.88 -8.37
N GLY A 82 2.33 -9.27 -8.17
CA GLY A 82 1.02 -9.88 -8.43
C GLY A 82 0.08 -9.89 -7.21
N GLY A 83 0.59 -9.51 -6.04
CA GLY A 83 -0.22 -9.28 -4.85
C GLY A 83 -0.98 -7.93 -4.89
N PRO A 84 -1.88 -7.66 -3.92
CA PRO A 84 -2.67 -6.43 -3.85
C PRO A 84 -1.83 -5.15 -3.67
N VAL A 85 -0.55 -5.29 -3.34
CA VAL A 85 0.41 -4.20 -3.22
C VAL A 85 0.58 -3.56 -4.60
N GLY A 86 0.13 -2.31 -4.75
CA GLY A 86 0.32 -1.52 -5.97
C GLY A 86 1.78 -1.18 -6.30
N TYR A 87 2.76 -1.90 -5.74
CA TYR A 87 4.19 -1.72 -5.96
C TYR A 87 4.79 -2.95 -6.63
N ALA A 88 5.51 -2.74 -7.73
CA ALA A 88 6.39 -3.76 -8.28
C ALA A 88 7.68 -3.79 -7.47
N ILE A 89 8.12 -4.97 -7.03
CA ILE A 89 9.37 -5.18 -6.33
C ILE A 89 10.40 -5.83 -7.27
N ALA A 90 11.56 -5.21 -7.40
CA ALA A 90 12.70 -5.78 -8.11
C ALA A 90 13.89 -5.91 -7.17
N ALA A 91 14.61 -7.03 -7.27
CA ALA A 91 15.80 -7.35 -6.51
C ALA A 91 17.00 -7.37 -7.47
N GLY A 92 17.99 -6.50 -7.25
CA GLY A 92 19.27 -6.50 -7.96
C GLY A 92 20.36 -7.02 -7.04
N ALA A 93 21.03 -8.10 -7.44
CA ALA A 93 22.09 -8.74 -6.69
C ALA A 93 23.43 -8.68 -7.43
N GLY A 94 24.48 -8.23 -6.74
CA GLY A 94 25.87 -8.36 -7.18
C GLY A 94 26.49 -9.71 -6.78
N THR A 95 27.58 -10.08 -7.44
CA THR A 95 28.40 -11.27 -7.11
C THR A 95 29.81 -10.86 -6.68
N GLY A 96 30.39 -11.57 -5.72
CA GLY A 96 31.77 -11.38 -5.25
C GLY A 96 31.90 -10.63 -3.91
N PRO A 97 33.12 -10.36 -3.43
CA PRO A 97 33.38 -9.91 -2.05
C PRO A 97 32.87 -8.50 -1.71
N ASN A 98 32.48 -7.71 -2.72
CA ASN A 98 31.84 -6.40 -2.57
C ASN A 98 30.44 -6.39 -3.21
N ALA A 99 29.80 -7.55 -3.32
CA ALA A 99 28.46 -7.66 -3.84
C ALA A 99 27.53 -6.79 -3.02
N THR A 100 26.70 -6.03 -3.71
CA THR A 100 25.65 -5.23 -3.10
C THR A 100 24.30 -5.76 -3.50
N PHE A 101 23.34 -5.51 -2.63
CA PHE A 101 21.94 -5.79 -2.92
C PHE A 101 21.14 -4.49 -2.94
N THR A 102 20.19 -4.41 -3.87
CA THR A 102 19.22 -3.32 -3.97
C THR A 102 17.84 -3.88 -4.27
N ALA A 103 16.88 -3.66 -3.37
CA ALA A 103 15.47 -3.93 -3.61
C ALA A 103 14.72 -2.62 -3.86
N THR A 104 13.94 -2.54 -4.94
CA THR A 104 13.14 -1.35 -5.25
C THR A 104 11.68 -1.72 -5.34
N ALA A 105 10.84 -1.03 -4.57
CA ALA A 105 9.38 -0.99 -4.70
C ALA A 105 8.98 0.22 -5.55
N SER A 106 8.20 0.06 -6.61
CA SER A 106 7.77 1.18 -7.48
C SER A 106 6.28 1.14 -7.86
N SER A 107 5.65 2.31 -7.88
CA SER A 107 4.25 2.54 -8.30
C SER A 107 4.15 3.85 -9.10
N GLY A 108 4.08 3.78 -10.43
CA GLY A 108 4.05 4.99 -11.26
C GLY A 108 5.28 5.90 -11.02
N ALA A 109 5.07 7.12 -10.53
CA ALA A 109 6.14 8.09 -10.24
C ALA A 109 6.83 7.87 -8.87
N GLN A 110 6.32 6.94 -8.07
CA GLN A 110 6.75 6.67 -6.71
C GLN A 110 7.71 5.49 -6.65
N SER A 111 8.81 5.61 -5.91
CA SER A 111 9.71 4.49 -5.66
C SER A 111 10.35 4.53 -4.28
N MET A 112 10.67 3.36 -3.74
CA MET A 112 11.47 3.21 -2.54
C MET A 112 12.46 2.08 -2.74
N THR A 113 13.70 2.37 -2.42
CA THR A 113 14.82 1.48 -2.62
C THR A 113 15.47 1.19 -1.28
N MET A 114 15.69 -0.09 -0.98
CA MET A 114 16.45 -0.55 0.17
C MET A 114 17.74 -1.19 -0.29
N ASN A 115 18.86 -0.74 0.28
CA ASN A 115 20.14 -1.38 0.07
C ASN A 115 20.46 -2.40 1.19
N GLU A 116 21.56 -3.14 1.02
CA GLU A 116 22.10 -4.10 2.00
C GLU A 116 22.26 -3.53 3.42
N ALA A 117 22.70 -2.27 3.56
CA ALA A 117 22.85 -1.61 4.86
C ALA A 117 21.50 -1.30 5.54
N GLY A 118 20.37 -1.56 4.87
CA GLY A 118 19.03 -1.23 5.35
C GLY A 118 18.69 0.25 5.18
N ARG A 119 19.50 1.00 4.43
CA ARG A 119 19.20 2.39 4.08
C ARG A 119 18.05 2.40 3.08
N LEU A 120 17.02 3.14 3.43
CA LEU A 120 15.87 3.43 2.60
C LEU A 120 16.10 4.75 1.85
N ASP A 121 15.89 4.73 0.55
CA ASP A 121 15.84 5.92 -0.31
C ASP A 121 14.47 5.99 -0.99
N VAL A 122 13.76 7.10 -0.84
CA VAL A 122 12.37 7.27 -1.29
C VAL A 122 12.30 8.42 -2.30
N SER A 123 11.59 8.21 -3.39
CA SER A 123 11.40 9.20 -4.46
C SER A 123 9.93 9.25 -4.89
N GLY A 124 9.45 10.44 -5.29
CA GLY A 124 8.10 10.63 -5.85
C GLY A 124 6.95 10.80 -4.84
N TRP A 125 7.25 11.00 -3.54
CA TRP A 125 6.34 11.08 -2.36
C TRP A 125 5.84 9.70 -1.86
N PRO A 126 5.87 9.35 -0.54
CA PRO A 126 5.44 10.17 0.57
C PRO A 126 6.37 10.15 1.78
N GLU A 127 6.98 11.30 2.06
CA GLU A 127 7.52 11.61 3.38
C GLU A 127 6.34 12.05 4.30
N PRO A 128 6.45 12.13 5.64
CA PRO A 128 5.29 12.42 6.51
C PRO A 128 4.50 13.68 6.16
#